data_AF-A0A7G6W1A2-F1
#
_entry.id   AF-A0A7G6W1A2-F1
#
_cell.length_a   1.000
_cell.length_b   1.000
_cell.length_c   1.000
_cell.angle_alpha   90.00
_cell.angle_beta   90.00
_cell.angle_gamma   90.00
#
_symmetry.space_group_name_H-M   'P 1'
#
loop_
_entity.id
_entity.type
_entity.pdbx_description
1 polymer ?
#
loop_
_entity_poly.entity_id
_entity_poly.type
_entity_poly.pdbx_seq_one_letter_code
_entity_poly.pdbx_strand_id
1 'polypeptide(L)'
;MASITPLSSGRGLPDLTMVEFAIMISLMRLGPNPAPLLLETLSEWFGQTVGLSDLKPGLRRLMHQGMLVQDSNGALRPMPPSATPVATCFAAAIRIVGTEFRRALDKGDPPLIDHILRQAREDARRDEKSTPEPDSSPGAGDEPPPDKE
;
A
#
# COMPACT_ATOMS: atom_id res chain seq x y z
N MET A 1 27.34 15.11 14.41
CA MET A 1 26.29 14.53 15.28
C MET A 1 24.94 14.99 14.77
N ALA A 2 24.05 14.07 14.39
CA ALA A 2 22.70 14.45 13.95
C ALA A 2 21.92 14.97 15.16
N SER A 3 21.44 16.20 15.07
CA SER A 3 20.55 16.81 16.06
C SER A 3 19.26 16.00 16.11
N ILE A 4 19.07 15.22 17.19
CA ILE A 4 17.80 14.56 17.48
C ILE A 4 16.90 15.63 18.08
N THR A 5 15.92 16.10 17.30
CA THR A 5 14.91 17.03 17.81
C THR A 5 14.10 16.30 18.88
N PRO A 6 14.06 16.79 20.13
CA PRO A 6 13.26 16.15 21.17
C PRO A 6 11.78 16.24 20.78
N LEU A 7 11.01 15.19 21.11
CA LEU A 7 9.54 15.13 20.98
C LEU A 7 8.87 16.08 22.00
N SER A 8 9.26 17.35 22.01
CA SER A 8 8.78 18.37 22.94
C SER A 8 7.62 19.12 22.29
N SER A 9 6.43 18.52 22.23
CA SER A 9 5.17 19.22 21.87
C SER A 9 3.90 18.48 22.29
N GLY A 10 3.90 17.64 23.34
CA GLY A 10 2.67 17.08 23.94
C GLY A 10 1.76 16.22 23.05
N ARG A 11 1.99 16.15 21.74
CA ARG A 11 1.40 15.20 20.81
C ARG A 11 2.38 14.07 20.67
N GLY A 12 2.03 12.92 21.26
CA GLY A 12 2.73 11.67 20.97
C GLY A 12 2.75 11.39 19.46
N LEU A 13 3.66 10.54 19.01
CA LEU A 13 3.61 10.01 17.65
C LEU A 13 2.21 9.43 17.41
N PRO A 14 1.54 9.76 16.29
CA PRO A 14 0.22 9.24 16.03
C PRO A 14 0.33 7.72 15.91
N ASP A 15 -0.44 7.02 16.74
CA ASP A 15 -0.62 5.58 16.58
C ASP A 15 -1.49 5.37 15.34
N LEU A 16 -0.85 4.92 14.25
CA LEU A 16 -1.45 4.60 12.97
C LEU A 16 -1.06 3.18 12.61
N THR A 17 -2.04 2.37 12.23
CA THR A 17 -1.76 1.11 11.54
C THR A 17 -1.16 1.41 10.16
N MET A 18 -0.49 0.42 9.56
CA MET A 18 0.08 0.57 8.22
C MET A 18 -0.99 0.94 7.17
N VAL A 19 -2.20 0.39 7.28
CA VAL A 19 -3.32 0.72 6.38
C VAL A 19 -3.75 2.17 6.52
N GLU A 20 -3.93 2.66 7.74
CA GLU A 20 -4.32 4.05 7.98
C GLU A 20 -3.23 5.03 7.55
N PHE A 21 -1.98 4.67 7.82
CA PHE A 21 -0.82 5.42 7.36
C PHE A 21 -0.79 5.51 5.83
N ALA A 22 -0.98 4.39 5.13
CA ALA A 22 -1.00 4.34 3.67
C ALA A 22 -2.16 5.14 3.07
N ILE A 23 -3.37 5.07 3.66
CA ILE A 23 -4.53 5.90 3.27
C ILE A 23 -4.19 7.39 3.40
N MET A 24 -3.65 7.81 4.55
CA MET A 24 -3.34 9.22 4.80
C MET A 24 -2.26 9.75 3.86
N ILE A 25 -1.20 8.98 3.61
CA ILE A 25 -0.14 9.38 2.65
C ILE A 25 -0.69 9.45 1.23
N SER A 26 -1.53 8.50 0.82
CA SER A 26 -2.15 8.52 -0.51
C SER A 26 -3.00 9.78 -0.71
N LEU A 27 -3.84 10.12 0.27
CA LEU A 27 -4.68 11.32 0.21
C LEU A 27 -3.89 12.63 0.33
N MET A 28 -2.79 12.64 1.09
CA MET A 28 -1.90 13.80 1.14
C MET A 28 -1.15 14.04 -0.19
N ARG A 29 -0.89 12.97 -0.96
CA ARG A 29 -0.24 13.04 -2.28
C ARG A 29 -1.21 13.37 -3.41
N LEU A 30 -2.37 12.71 -3.43
CA LEU A 30 -3.36 12.82 -4.51
C LEU A 30 -4.38 13.94 -4.28
N GLY A 31 -4.46 14.47 -3.05
CA GLY A 31 -5.53 15.36 -2.63
C GLY A 31 -6.81 14.58 -2.25
N PRO A 32 -7.92 15.30 -1.99
CA PRO A 32 -9.18 14.69 -1.58
C PRO A 32 -9.74 13.77 -2.67
N ASN A 33 -9.93 12.49 -2.35
CA ASN A 33 -10.38 11.48 -3.30
C ASN A 33 -11.28 10.45 -2.63
N PRO A 34 -12.25 9.84 -3.35
CA PRO A 34 -13.05 8.75 -2.82
C PRO A 34 -12.20 7.49 -2.61
N ALA A 35 -12.58 6.68 -1.61
CA ALA A 35 -11.83 5.47 -1.22
C ALA A 35 -11.48 4.50 -2.38
N PRO A 36 -12.37 4.24 -3.36
CA PRO A 36 -12.06 3.35 -4.48
C PRO A 36 -10.86 3.78 -5.31
N LEU A 37 -10.60 5.09 -5.43
CA LEU A 37 -9.45 5.60 -6.20
C LEU A 37 -8.11 5.39 -5.49
N LEU A 38 -8.13 4.98 -4.22
CA LEU A 38 -6.90 4.64 -3.49
C LEU A 38 -6.49 3.18 -3.72
N LEU A 39 -7.40 2.32 -4.19
CA LEU A 39 -7.20 0.87 -4.18
C LEU A 39 -6.03 0.44 -5.06
N GLU A 40 -5.84 1.06 -6.22
CA GLU A 40 -4.72 0.75 -7.11
C GLU A 40 -3.37 1.07 -6.44
N THR A 41 -3.21 2.29 -5.95
CA THR A 41 -2.00 2.72 -5.22
C THR A 41 -1.73 1.88 -3.98
N LEU A 42 -2.78 1.56 -3.21
CA LEU A 42 -2.63 0.75 -2.01
C LEU A 42 -2.28 -0.70 -2.37
N SER A 43 -2.89 -1.27 -3.40
CA SER A 43 -2.56 -2.63 -3.86
C SER A 43 -1.11 -2.73 -4.31
N GLU A 44 -0.62 -1.71 -5.02
CA GLU A 44 0.79 -1.59 -5.41
C GLU A 44 1.71 -1.55 -4.16
N TRP A 45 1.40 -0.72 -3.17
CA TRP A 45 2.25 -0.58 -1.99
C TRP A 45 2.25 -1.80 -1.07
N PHE A 46 1.11 -2.50 -0.99
CA PHE A 46 0.97 -3.70 -0.18
C PHE A 46 1.40 -4.98 -0.91
N GLY A 47 1.67 -4.92 -2.22
CA GLY A 47 2.03 -6.09 -3.04
C GLY A 47 0.93 -7.15 -3.10
N GLN A 48 -0.34 -6.75 -2.89
CA GLN A 48 -1.49 -7.65 -2.90
C GLN A 48 -2.76 -6.90 -3.28
N THR A 49 -3.78 -7.61 -3.76
CA THR A 49 -5.08 -6.99 -4.07
C THR A 49 -5.75 -6.47 -2.81
N VAL A 50 -5.95 -5.14 -2.73
CA VAL A 50 -6.63 -4.48 -1.61
C VAL A 50 -8.06 -4.12 -2.02
N GLY A 51 -9.03 -4.54 -1.22
CA GLY A 51 -10.44 -4.21 -1.38
C GLY A 51 -10.94 -3.12 -0.44
N LEU A 52 -12.14 -2.61 -0.71
CA LEU A 52 -12.80 -1.63 0.18
C LEU A 52 -13.08 -2.18 1.58
N SER A 53 -13.30 -3.49 1.70
CA SER A 53 -13.48 -4.18 2.98
C SER A 53 -12.26 -4.02 3.89
N ASP A 54 -11.07 -4.02 3.31
CA ASP A 54 -9.79 -3.95 4.02
C ASP A 54 -9.51 -2.52 4.51
N LEU A 55 -9.99 -1.52 3.77
CA LEU A 55 -9.88 -0.11 4.16
C LEU A 55 -10.89 0.31 5.22
N LYS A 56 -12.08 -0.32 5.25
CA LYS A 56 -13.22 0.10 6.07
C LYS A 56 -12.90 0.23 7.57
N PRO A 57 -12.12 -0.66 8.22
CA PRO A 57 -11.70 -0.47 9.61
C PRO A 57 -10.82 0.76 9.78
N GLY A 58 -9.82 0.94 8.93
CA GLY A 58 -8.89 2.08 8.99
C GLY A 58 -9.59 3.41 8.74
N LEU A 59 -10.46 3.48 7.73
CA LEU A 59 -11.27 4.67 7.44
C LEU A 59 -12.15 5.07 8.64
N ARG A 60 -12.84 4.10 9.27
CA ARG A 60 -13.66 4.36 10.45
C ARG A 60 -12.84 4.92 11.61
N ARG A 61 -11.67 4.35 11.88
CA ARG A 61 -10.80 4.83 12.96
C ARG A 61 -10.26 6.22 12.67
N LEU A 62 -9.77 6.46 11.44
CA LEU A 62 -9.29 7.77 11.01
C LEU A 62 -10.35 8.86 11.16
N MET A 63 -11.60 8.55 10.79
CA MET A 63 -12.73 9.48 10.98
C MET A 63 -13.05 9.69 12.46
N HIS A 64 -13.07 8.63 13.25
CA HIS A 64 -13.33 8.72 14.70
C HIS A 64 -12.26 9.53 15.45
N GLN A 65 -10.99 9.41 15.04
CA GLN A 65 -9.87 10.18 15.57
C GLN A 65 -9.82 11.62 15.05
N GLY A 66 -10.77 12.02 14.19
CA GLY A 66 -10.82 13.36 13.61
C GLY A 66 -9.66 13.64 12.64
N MET A 67 -9.02 12.60 12.10
CA MET A 67 -7.92 12.74 11.15
C MET A 67 -8.37 12.79 9.69
N LEU A 68 -9.56 12.27 9.42
CA LEU A 68 -10.15 12.18 8.10
C LEU A 68 -11.61 12.62 8.15
N VAL A 69 -12.05 13.37 7.16
CA VAL A 69 -13.47 13.69 6.95
C VAL A 69 -13.88 13.22 5.58
N GLN A 70 -15.10 12.69 5.49
CA GLN A 70 -15.74 12.38 4.23
C GLN A 70 -16.68 13.53 3.86
N ASP A 71 -16.56 14.07 2.65
CA ASP A 71 -17.47 15.09 2.17
C ASP A 71 -18.78 14.49 1.60
N SER A 72 -19.72 15.36 1.24
CA SER A 72 -21.03 14.98 0.69
C SER A 72 -20.94 14.18 -0.60
N ASN A 73 -19.82 14.29 -1.32
CA ASN A 73 -19.58 13.60 -2.59
C ASN A 73 -18.84 12.27 -2.38
N GLY A 74 -18.62 11.88 -1.11
CA GLY A 74 -17.95 10.64 -0.74
C GLY A 74 -16.42 10.72 -0.80
N ALA A 75 -15.84 11.87 -1.11
CA ALA A 75 -14.39 12.05 -1.13
C ALA A 75 -13.82 12.19 0.28
N LEU A 76 -12.70 11.55 0.51
CA LEU A 76 -11.99 11.51 1.77
C LEU A 76 -10.96 12.65 1.80
N ARG A 77 -10.96 13.42 2.87
CA ARG A 77 -10.07 14.58 3.05
C ARG A 77 -9.32 14.49 4.38
N PRO A 78 -7.98 14.48 4.37
CA PRO A 78 -7.18 14.63 5.58
C PRO A 78 -7.52 15.96 6.26
N MET A 79 -7.68 15.92 7.58
CA MET A 79 -7.89 17.14 8.36
C MET A 79 -6.56 17.92 8.47
N PRO A 80 -6.56 19.26 8.39
CA PRO A 80 -5.33 20.05 8.44
C PRO A 80 -4.42 19.74 9.66
N PRO A 81 -4.95 19.52 10.88
CA PRO A 81 -4.13 19.17 12.04
C PRO A 81 -3.42 17.81 11.94
N SER A 82 -3.85 16.95 11.02
CA SER A 82 -3.37 15.57 10.86
C SER A 82 -2.16 15.47 9.94
N ALA A 83 -1.92 16.48 9.10
CA ALA A 83 -0.82 16.48 8.13
C ALA A 83 0.56 16.42 8.81
N THR A 84 0.79 17.22 9.84
CA THR A 84 2.09 17.28 10.53
C THR A 84 2.46 15.98 11.25
N PRO A 85 1.56 15.35 12.03
CA PRO A 85 1.83 14.04 12.62
C PRO A 85 2.11 12.96 11.57
N VAL A 86 1.31 12.89 10.50
CA VAL A 86 1.49 11.89 9.44
C VAL A 86 2.81 12.08 8.69
N ALA A 87 3.17 13.32 8.35
CA ALA A 87 4.45 13.64 7.72
C ALA A 87 5.65 13.27 8.62
N THR A 88 5.50 13.45 9.94
CA THR A 88 6.52 13.05 10.91
C THR A 88 6.70 11.54 10.94
N CYS A 89 5.61 10.76 10.94
CA CYS A 89 5.65 9.31 10.82
C CYS A 89 6.28 8.86 9.49
N PHE A 90 5.99 9.54 8.38
CA PHE A 90 6.59 9.21 7.09
C PHE A 90 8.10 9.44 7.07
N ALA A 91 8.55 10.58 7.60
CA ALA A 91 9.98 10.85 7.75
C ALA A 91 10.67 9.84 8.68
N ALA A 92 9.99 9.40 9.75
CA ALA A 92 10.49 8.34 10.62
C ALA A 92 10.59 6.99 9.88
N ALA A 93 9.56 6.60 9.12
CA ALA A 93 9.56 5.38 8.32
C ALA A 93 10.72 5.34 7.31
N ILE A 94 10.95 6.44 6.58
CA ILE A 94 12.09 6.56 5.66
C ILE A 94 13.43 6.36 6.38
N ARG A 95 13.60 6.97 7.56
CA ARG A 95 14.84 6.83 8.34
C ARG A 95 15.04 5.41 8.86
N ILE A 96 13.97 4.76 9.33
CA ILE A 96 14.01 3.36 9.81
C ILE A 96 14.43 2.45 8.65
N VAL A 97 13.68 2.48 7.54
CA VAL A 97 13.95 1.64 6.36
C VAL A 97 15.35 1.90 5.81
N GLY A 98 15.75 3.18 5.68
CA GLY A 98 17.09 3.53 5.19
C GLY A 98 18.22 3.09 6.13
N THR A 99 18.00 3.08 7.45
CA THR A 99 18.98 2.60 8.43
C THR A 99 19.13 1.09 8.36
N GLU A 100 18.02 0.35 8.32
CA GLU A 100 18.04 -1.11 8.23
C GLU A 100 18.59 -1.59 6.89
N PHE A 101 18.26 -0.92 5.79
CA PHE A 101 18.84 -1.21 4.48
C PHE A 101 20.36 -1.03 4.48
N ARG A 102 20.86 0.06 5.07
CA ARG A 102 22.30 0.28 5.20
C ARG A 102 22.99 -0.80 6.05
N ARG A 103 22.40 -1.17 7.20
CA ARG A 103 22.94 -2.22 8.07
C ARG A 103 23.08 -3.56 7.35
N ALA A 104 22.12 -3.91 6.50
CA ALA A 104 22.19 -5.13 5.72
C ALA A 104 23.26 -5.07 4.62
N LEU A 105 23.44 -3.92 3.95
CA LEU A 105 24.55 -3.73 3.01
C LEU A 105 25.92 -3.88 3.70
N ASP A 106 26.04 -3.36 4.92
CA ASP A 106 27.27 -3.40 5.70
C ASP A 106 27.56 -4.77 6.33
N LYS A 107 26.73 -5.80 6.05
CA LYS A 107 26.76 -7.14 6.68
C LYS A 107 26.76 -7.10 8.22
N GLY A 108 26.29 -5.99 8.79
CA GLY A 108 26.36 -5.71 10.22
C GLY A 108 25.28 -6.41 11.05
N ASP A 109 24.19 -6.86 10.42
CA ASP A 109 23.17 -7.68 11.06
C ASP A 109 22.21 -8.29 10.00
N PRO A 110 22.22 -9.61 9.76
CA PRO A 110 21.49 -10.22 8.64
C PRO A 110 20.01 -10.62 8.86
N PRO A 111 19.35 -10.60 10.04
CA PRO A 111 18.07 -11.30 10.17
C PRO A 111 16.90 -10.64 9.44
N LEU A 112 16.86 -9.31 9.31
CA LEU A 112 15.67 -8.60 8.80
C LEU A 112 15.60 -8.57 7.27
N ILE A 113 16.68 -8.23 6.58
CA ILE A 113 16.67 -8.12 5.11
C ILE A 113 16.58 -9.50 4.45
N ASP A 114 17.19 -10.53 5.03
CA ASP A 114 17.00 -11.91 4.56
C ASP A 114 15.53 -12.36 4.69
N HIS A 115 14.85 -11.94 5.77
CA HIS A 115 13.42 -12.21 5.94
C HIS A 115 12.59 -11.47 4.90
N ILE A 116 12.86 -10.18 4.65
CA ILE A 116 12.17 -9.37 3.64
C ILE A 116 12.38 -9.94 2.23
N LEU A 117 13.62 -10.28 1.86
CA LEU A 117 13.93 -10.83 0.54
C LEU A 117 13.30 -12.21 0.33
N ARG A 118 13.24 -13.04 1.38
CA ARG A 118 12.53 -14.32 1.32
C ARG A 118 11.04 -14.11 1.11
N GLN A 119 10.41 -13.21 1.86
CA GLN A 119 9.00 -12.89 1.71
C GLN A 119 8.70 -12.38 0.29
N ALA A 120 9.49 -11.43 -0.22
CA ALA A 120 9.32 -10.91 -1.59
C ALA A 120 9.43 -12.00 -2.68
N ARG A 121 10.32 -12.98 -2.49
CA ARG A 121 10.41 -14.14 -3.40
C ARG A 121 9.19 -15.06 -3.30
N GLU A 122 8.62 -15.24 -2.12
CA GLU A 122 7.41 -16.03 -1.92
C GLU A 122 6.20 -15.36 -2.56
N ASP A 123 6.10 -14.03 -2.46
CA ASP A 123 5.04 -13.23 -3.09
C ASP A 123 5.13 -13.31 -4.62
N ALA A 124 6.33 -13.12 -5.20
CA ALA A 124 6.54 -13.27 -6.65
C ALA A 124 6.16 -14.65 -7.19
N ARG A 125 6.42 -15.72 -6.42
CA ARG A 125 6.03 -17.10 -6.80
C ARG A 125 4.53 -17.33 -6.73
N ARG A 126 3.79 -16.57 -5.91
CA ARG A 126 2.32 -16.65 -5.86
C ARG A 126 1.74 -16.02 -7.11
N ASP A 127 2.25 -14.85 -7.51
CA ASP A 127 1.82 -14.15 -8.71
C ASP A 127 2.01 -14.98 -9.99
N GLU A 128 3.17 -15.65 -10.12
CA GLU A 128 3.45 -16.58 -11.24
C GLU A 128 2.45 -17.74 -11.31
N LYS A 129 2.03 -18.30 -10.17
CA LYS A 129 1.07 -19.42 -10.11
C LYS A 129 -0.38 -19.02 -10.38
N SER A 130 -0.71 -17.75 -10.22
CA SER A 130 -2.06 -17.20 -10.48
C SER A 130 -2.29 -16.75 -11.92
N THR A 131 -1.27 -16.83 -12.79
CA THR A 131 -1.44 -16.59 -14.22
C THR A 131 -2.10 -17.82 -14.85
N PRO A 132 -3.33 -17.73 -15.41
CA PRO A 132 -3.93 -18.86 -16.10
C PRO A 132 -3.09 -19.17 -17.35
N GLU A 133 -2.63 -20.41 -17.50
CA GLU A 133 -2.09 -20.87 -18.78
C GLU A 133 -3.15 -20.64 -19.86
N PRO A 134 -2.78 -20.13 -21.05
CA PRO A 134 -3.73 -19.99 -22.15
C PRO A 134 -4.25 -21.39 -22.51
N ASP A 135 -5.55 -21.55 -22.34
CA ASP A 135 -6.31 -22.76 -22.60
C ASP A 135 -6.02 -23.25 -24.01
N SER A 136 -5.10 -24.21 -24.10
CA SER A 136 -4.69 -24.82 -25.36
C SER A 136 -5.59 -26.03 -25.57
N SER A 137 -6.72 -25.81 -26.25
CA SER A 137 -7.52 -26.91 -26.78
C SER A 137 -8.08 -26.59 -28.17
N PRO A 138 -8.22 -27.63 -29.01
CA PRO A 138 -7.72 -27.62 -30.38
C PRO A 138 -8.81 -27.29 -31.41
N GLY A 139 -8.37 -26.86 -32.59
CA GLY A 139 -9.20 -26.40 -33.70
C GLY A 139 -10.38 -27.32 -34.03
N ALA A 140 -11.57 -26.72 -34.03
CA ALA A 140 -12.75 -27.24 -34.70
C ALA A 140 -13.06 -26.30 -35.88
N GLY A 141 -13.07 -26.83 -37.09
CA GLY A 141 -13.46 -26.09 -38.29
C GLY A 141 -12.91 -26.69 -39.58
N ASP A 142 -13.13 -27.98 -39.81
CA ASP A 142 -13.03 -28.56 -41.16
C ASP A 142 -14.47 -28.62 -41.70
N GLU A 143 -14.87 -27.56 -42.42
CA GLU A 143 -16.18 -27.43 -43.05
C GLU A 143 -15.99 -27.78 -44.54
N PRO A 144 -16.68 -28.80 -45.09
CA PRO A 144 -16.51 -29.16 -46.50
C PRO A 144 -17.23 -28.15 -47.39
N PRO A 145 -16.72 -27.85 -48.60
CA PRO A 145 -17.33 -26.85 -49.47
C PRO A 145 -18.63 -27.39 -50.10
N PRO A 146 -19.61 -26.51 -50.38
CA PRO A 146 -20.86 -26.94 -50.99
C PRO A 146 -20.68 -27.25 -52.48
N ASP A 147 -21.35 -28.31 -52.92
CA ASP A 147 -21.45 -28.77 -54.29
C ASP A 147 -21.91 -27.65 -55.23
N LYS A 148 -21.26 -27.56 -56.40
CA LYS A 148 -21.68 -26.71 -57.52
C LYS A 148 -22.50 -27.54 -58.50
N GLU A 149 -23.69 -27.05 -58.83
CA GLU A 149 -24.47 -27.44 -60.04
C GLU A 149 -23.69 -27.18 -61.34
#